data_AF-A0AAT9PAM9-F1
#
_entry.id   AF-A0AAT9PAM9-F1
#
_cell.length_a   1.000
_cell.length_b   1.000
_cell.length_c   1.000
_cell.angle_alpha   90.00
_cell.angle_beta   90.00
_cell.angle_gamma   90.00
#
_symmetry.space_group_name_H-M   'P 1'
#
loop_
_entity.id
_entity.type
_entity.pdbx_description
1 polymer ?
#
loop_
_entity_poly.entity_id
_entity_poly.type
_entity_poly.pdbx_seq_one_letter_code
_entity_poly.pdbx_strand_id
1 'polypeptide(L)'
;MKKFSLILTCFALIISFVALPVNAQVVNSPSQQEIDKAASMLKFIYEEASTKDQYGNIIDMDVNKISAKYGNSQELDLFKIEI
;
A
#
# COMPACT_ATOMS: atom_id res chain seq x y z
N MET A 1 -35.75 33.57 23.94
CA MET A 1 -34.34 34.01 23.89
C MET A 1 -33.36 33.01 24.51
N LYS A 2 -33.60 32.46 25.72
CA LYS A 2 -32.69 31.48 26.37
C LYS A 2 -32.38 30.21 25.55
N LYS A 3 -33.35 29.66 24.81
CA LYS A 3 -33.19 28.46 23.97
C LYS A 3 -32.31 28.68 22.74
N PHE A 4 -32.36 29.87 22.14
CA PHE A 4 -31.51 30.25 21.00
C PHE A 4 -30.05 30.45 21.43
N SER A 5 -29.84 31.00 22.62
CA SER A 5 -28.51 31.16 23.22
C SER A 5 -27.84 29.79 23.48
N LEU A 6 -28.59 28.82 24.01
CA LEU A 6 -28.08 27.46 24.27
C LEU A 6 -27.63 26.74 22.98
N ILE A 7 -28.41 26.87 21.90
CA ILE A 7 -28.08 26.25 20.60
C ILE A 7 -26.81 26.86 20.01
N LEU A 8 -26.66 28.19 20.08
CA LEU A 8 -25.47 28.88 19.57
C LEU A 8 -24.20 28.48 20.34
N THR A 9 -24.30 28.29 21.66
CA THR A 9 -23.17 27.81 22.48
C THR A 9 -22.78 26.37 22.16
N CYS A 10 -23.73 25.47 21.92
CA CYS A 10 -23.43 24.11 21.49
C CYS A 10 -22.72 24.06 20.13
N PHE A 11 -23.15 24.90 19.16
CA PHE A 11 -22.48 24.96 17.85
C PHE A 11 -21.04 25.50 17.95
N ALA A 12 -20.79 26.49 18.81
CA ALA A 12 -19.44 27.04 18.99
C ALA A 12 -18.43 26.00 19.55
N LEU A 13 -18.88 25.10 20.42
CA LEU A 13 -18.03 24.06 21.02
C LEU A 13 -17.64 22.96 20.02
N ILE A 14 -18.47 22.66 19.02
CA ILE A 14 -18.20 21.60 18.03
C ILE A 14 -17.11 22.03 17.05
N ILE A 15 -17.04 23.32 16.71
CA ILE A 15 -16.07 23.87 15.75
C ILE A 15 -14.63 23.83 16.33
N SER A 16 -14.49 23.88 17.65
CA SER A 16 -13.18 23.81 18.31
C SER A 16 -12.47 22.46 18.17
N PHE A 17 -13.19 21.37 17.92
CA PHE A 17 -12.60 20.02 17.79
C PHE A 17 -12.17 19.65 16.36
N VAL A 18 -12.67 20.34 15.34
CA VAL A 18 -12.33 20.08 13.92
C VAL A 18 -11.18 20.94 13.40
N ALA A 19 -10.70 21.90 14.21
CA ALA A 19 -9.61 22.82 13.84
C ALA A 19 -8.22 22.30 14.23
N LEU A 20 -8.04 20.98 14.39
CA LEU A 20 -6.70 20.42 14.48
C LEU A 20 -6.08 20.49 13.07
N PRO A 21 -4.89 21.08 12.90
CA PRO A 21 -4.19 21.01 11.63
C PRO A 21 -3.85 19.54 11.36
N VAL A 22 -4.58 18.92 10.44
CA VAL A 22 -4.13 17.68 9.81
C VAL A 22 -2.87 18.05 9.06
N ASN A 23 -1.73 17.76 9.67
CA ASN A 23 -0.43 17.92 9.05
C ASN A 23 -0.35 16.83 7.98
N ALA A 24 -0.87 17.13 6.79
CA ALA A 24 -0.69 16.28 5.63
C ALA A 24 0.82 16.18 5.41
N GLN A 25 1.40 15.05 5.78
CA GLN A 25 2.81 14.81 5.53
C GLN A 25 3.00 14.96 4.02
N VAL A 26 3.89 15.88 3.64
CA VAL A 26 4.33 16.01 2.25
C VAL A 26 5.11 14.73 1.95
N VAL A 27 4.42 13.73 1.42
CA VAL A 27 5.06 12.53 0.90
C VAL A 27 5.82 12.98 -0.35
N ASN A 28 7.15 12.90 -0.30
CA ASN A 28 7.96 13.07 -1.50
C ASN A 28 7.49 12.02 -2.51
N SER A 29 7.01 12.46 -3.67
CA SER A 29 6.67 11.54 -4.75
C SER A 29 7.89 10.69 -5.08
N PRO A 30 7.73 9.37 -5.28
CA PRO A 30 8.83 8.53 -5.72
C PRO A 30 9.42 9.08 -7.01
N SER A 31 10.74 8.97 -7.15
CA SER A 31 11.41 9.28 -8.42
C SER A 31 10.93 8.36 -9.53
N GLN A 32 11.03 8.81 -10.79
CA GLN A 32 10.69 7.97 -11.95
C GLN A 32 11.48 6.66 -11.95
N GLN A 33 12.75 6.70 -11.53
CA GLN A 33 13.61 5.52 -11.43
C GLN A 33 13.07 4.49 -10.42
N GLU A 34 12.52 4.93 -9.29
CA GLU A 34 11.91 4.03 -8.29
C GLU A 34 10.63 3.40 -8.83
N ILE A 35 9.82 4.18 -9.56
CA ILE A 35 8.60 3.70 -10.22
C ILE A 35 8.96 2.63 -11.27
N ASP A 36 9.94 2.90 -12.13
CA ASP A 36 10.36 1.99 -13.20
C ASP A 36 10.94 0.68 -12.64
N LYS A 37 11.69 0.79 -11.54
CA LYS A 37 12.22 -0.37 -10.82
C LYS A 37 11.09 -1.24 -10.26
N ALA A 38 10.10 -0.62 -9.59
CA ALA A 38 8.96 -1.34 -9.04
C ALA A 38 8.11 -1.98 -10.15
N ALA A 39 7.84 -1.25 -11.24
CA ALA A 39 7.10 -1.77 -12.38
C ALA A 39 7.80 -2.98 -13.02
N SER A 40 9.13 -2.93 -13.14
CA SER A 40 9.93 -4.03 -13.68
C SER A 40 9.90 -5.27 -12.77
N MET A 41 9.93 -5.08 -11.45
CA MET A 41 9.79 -6.18 -10.48
C MET A 41 8.41 -6.83 -10.56
N LEU A 42 7.35 -6.03 -10.55
CA LEU A 42 5.97 -6.52 -10.65
C LEU A 42 5.74 -7.26 -11.97
N LYS A 43 6.26 -6.72 -13.09
CA LYS A 43 6.19 -7.37 -14.39
C LYS A 43 6.88 -8.73 -14.37
N PHE A 44 8.09 -8.81 -13.83
CA PHE A 44 8.79 -10.09 -13.72
C PHE A 44 8.01 -11.10 -12.88
N ILE A 45 7.51 -10.69 -11.71
CA ILE A 45 6.74 -11.58 -10.83
C ILE A 45 5.50 -12.08 -11.56
N TYR A 46 4.74 -11.19 -12.20
CA TYR A 46 3.47 -11.51 -12.85
C TYR A 46 3.62 -12.24 -14.19
N GLU A 47 4.64 -11.97 -14.99
CA GLU A 47 4.79 -12.56 -16.32
C GLU A 47 5.71 -13.77 -16.32
N GLU A 48 6.79 -13.74 -15.53
CA GLU A 48 7.86 -14.72 -15.63
C GLU A 48 7.88 -15.69 -14.44
N ALA A 49 7.61 -15.22 -13.23
CA ALA A 49 7.70 -16.05 -12.03
C ALA A 49 6.36 -16.67 -11.62
N SER A 50 5.22 -16.19 -12.12
CA SER A 50 3.92 -16.78 -11.77
C SER A 50 3.50 -17.87 -12.75
N THR A 51 2.94 -18.96 -12.22
CA THR A 51 2.17 -19.94 -12.99
C THR A 51 0.70 -19.55 -12.94
N LYS A 52 0.05 -19.51 -14.11
CA LYS A 52 -1.36 -19.13 -14.24
C LYS A 52 -2.21 -20.29 -14.72
N ASP A 53 -3.46 -20.32 -14.26
CA ASP A 53 -4.49 -21.19 -14.83
C ASP A 53 -4.98 -20.68 -16.20
N GLN A 54 -5.91 -21.42 -16.80
CA GLN A 54 -6.52 -21.08 -18.09
C GLN A 54 -7.32 -19.76 -18.09
N TYR A 55 -7.67 -19.23 -16.91
CA TYR A 55 -8.42 -17.98 -16.75
C TYR A 55 -7.48 -16.80 -16.43
N GLY A 56 -6.17 -17.05 -16.29
CA GLY A 56 -5.18 -16.04 -15.96
C GLY A 56 -5.00 -15.79 -14.45
N ASN A 57 -5.61 -16.61 -13.59
CA ASN A 57 -5.40 -16.53 -12.15
C ASN A 57 -4.04 -17.12 -11.79
N ILE A 58 -3.30 -16.46 -10.89
CA ILE A 58 -2.05 -17.01 -10.37
C ILE A 58 -2.37 -18.15 -9.42
N ILE A 59 -1.85 -19.34 -9.71
CA ILE A 59 -2.06 -20.54 -8.90
C ILE A 59 -0.77 -21.00 -8.20
N ASP A 60 0.38 -20.52 -8.64
CA ASP A 60 1.68 -20.83 -8.06
C ASP A 60 2.71 -19.75 -8.45
N MET A 61 3.81 -19.67 -7.71
CA MET A 61 4.90 -18.73 -7.95
C MET A 61 6.26 -19.42 -7.81
N ASP A 62 7.08 -19.34 -8.86
CA ASP A 62 8.43 -19.88 -8.91
C ASP A 62 9.39 -19.02 -8.10
N VAL A 63 9.46 -19.33 -6.80
CA VAL A 63 10.32 -18.63 -5.85
C VAL A 63 11.80 -18.85 -6.16
N ASN A 64 12.18 -19.96 -6.79
CA ASN A 64 13.56 -20.20 -7.21
C ASN A 64 13.97 -19.20 -8.30
N LYS A 65 13.07 -18.93 -9.25
CA LYS A 65 13.28 -17.91 -10.29
C LYS A 65 13.39 -16.50 -9.72
N ILE A 66 12.60 -16.17 -8.69
CA ILE A 66 12.71 -14.90 -7.96
C ILE A 66 14.05 -14.80 -7.24
N SER A 67 14.44 -15.87 -6.52
CA SER A 67 15.72 -15.94 -5.79
C SER A 67 16.92 -15.79 -6.73
N ALA A 68 16.84 -16.38 -7.92
CA ALA A 68 17.91 -16.27 -8.92
C ALA A 68 18.08 -14.85 -9.48
N LYS A 69 17.00 -14.07 -9.60
CA LYS A 69 17.04 -12.71 -10.17
C LYS A 69 17.36 -11.62 -9.14
N TYR A 70 16.83 -11.73 -7.94
CA TYR A 70 16.92 -10.68 -6.91
C TYR A 70 17.74 -11.06 -5.68
N GLY A 71 18.23 -12.31 -5.62
CA GLY A 71 18.91 -12.86 -4.46
C GLY A 71 17.94 -13.51 -3.49
N ASN A 72 18.49 -14.24 -2.51
CA ASN A 72 17.70 -14.86 -1.46
C ASN A 72 17.51 -13.89 -0.29
N SER A 73 16.34 -13.94 0.36
CA SER A 73 16.06 -13.19 1.58
C SER A 73 15.32 -14.06 2.59
N GLN A 74 15.34 -13.68 3.87
CA GLN A 74 14.64 -14.42 4.92
C GLN A 74 13.13 -14.44 4.66
N GLU A 75 12.57 -13.33 4.18
CA GLU A 75 11.16 -13.22 3.81
C GLU A 75 10.81 -14.15 2.65
N LEU A 76 11.73 -14.30 1.69
CA LEU A 76 11.55 -15.19 0.56
C LEU A 76 11.60 -16.66 0.99
N ASP A 77 12.46 -17.00 1.96
CA ASP A 77 12.50 -18.34 2.53
C ASP A 77 11.26 -18.66 3.37
N LEU A 78 10.73 -17.67 4.11
CA LEU A 78 9.44 -17.82 4.81
C LEU A 78 8.29 -18.01 3.83
N PHE A 79 8.30 -17.28 2.72
CA PHE A 79 7.29 -17.42 1.67
C PHE A 79 7.29 -18.83 1.06
N LYS A 80 8.45 -19.45 0.83
CA LYS A 80 8.56 -20.84 0.36
C LYS A 80 7.91 -21.87 1.29
N ILE A 81 7.78 -21.55 2.58
CA ILE A 81 7.18 -22.44 3.59
C ILE A 81 5.65 -22.31 3.58
N GLU A 82 5.13 -21.16 3.16
CA GLU A 82 3.70 -20.83 3.23
C GLU A 82 2.91 -21.25 1.97
N ILE A 83 3.60 -21.44 0.83
CA ILE A 83 3.03 -21.95 -0.43
C ILE A 83 3.26 -23.44 -0.61
#